data_AF-A0A1C5Y8C8-F1
#
_entry.id   AF-A0A1C5Y8C8-F1
#
_cell.length_a   1.000
_cell.length_b   1.000
_cell.length_c   1.000
_cell.angle_alpha   90.00
_cell.angle_beta   90.00
_cell.angle_gamma   90.00
#
_symmetry.space_group_name_H-M   'P 1'
#
loop_
_entity.id
_entity.type
_entity.pdbx_description
1 polymer ?
#
loop_
_entity_poly.entity_id
_entity_poly.type
_entity_poly.pdbx_seq_one_letter_code
_entity_poly.pdbx_strand_id
1 'polypeptide(L)'
;MSLSTTTNTSGRTPEQDAVICALIGLARAAEAKEIPAGTAPVLFAALASVAPGGSLSSSAANDLVEQIHRQKSIVSPDCAACPSPCGRTADFLPKDLNCTDNGLFEDRNRLLAELSQHAKEEWKRILAEQEDPEITRLFMDCVFMAGYAYEKELFAPYFEKLAALND
;
A
#
# COMPACT_ATOMS: atom_id res chain seq x y z
N MET A 1 -32.28 12.49 -20.07
CA MET A 1 -31.52 12.66 -18.83
C MET A 1 -30.25 11.85 -18.97
N SER A 2 -29.16 12.51 -19.33
CA SER A 2 -27.85 11.87 -19.44
C SER A 2 -27.30 11.72 -18.04
N LEU A 3 -27.31 10.50 -17.51
CA LEU A 3 -26.57 10.17 -16.30
C LEU A 3 -25.10 10.32 -16.66
N SER A 4 -24.47 11.40 -16.21
CA SER A 4 -23.02 11.52 -16.18
C SER A 4 -22.52 10.42 -15.26
N THR A 5 -22.12 9.29 -15.84
CA THR A 5 -21.32 8.29 -15.15
C THR A 5 -19.97 8.94 -14.91
N THR A 6 -19.81 9.61 -13.77
CA THR A 6 -18.51 9.92 -13.21
C THR A 6 -17.82 8.58 -13.07
N THR A 7 -16.91 8.25 -13.98
CA THR A 7 -16.00 7.14 -13.79
C THR A 7 -15.16 7.53 -12.57
N ASN A 8 -15.55 7.05 -11.40
CA ASN A 8 -14.75 7.11 -10.18
C ASN A 8 -13.47 6.32 -10.47
N THR A 9 -12.47 7.00 -11.03
CA THR A 9 -11.14 6.45 -11.25
C THR A 9 -10.26 6.91 -10.10
N SER A 10 -9.34 6.04 -9.68
CA SER A 10 -8.39 6.32 -8.61
C SER A 10 -7.37 7.41 -8.98
N GLY A 11 -7.37 7.86 -10.24
CA GLY A 11 -6.33 8.73 -10.80
C GLY A 11 -4.96 8.06 -10.91
N ARG A 12 -4.87 6.75 -10.63
CA ARG A 12 -3.64 5.95 -10.70
C ARG A 12 -3.51 5.23 -12.03
N THR A 13 -2.28 5.02 -12.48
CA THR A 13 -1.99 4.19 -13.66
C THR A 13 -1.94 2.70 -13.29
N PRO A 14 -2.04 1.78 -14.26
CA PRO A 14 -1.87 0.34 -14.00
C PRO A 14 -0.55 -0.01 -13.31
N GLU A 15 0.54 0.70 -13.62
CA GLU A 15 1.85 0.55 -12.99
C GLU A 15 1.79 0.90 -11.49
N GLN A 16 1.12 2.01 -11.15
CA GLN A 16 0.94 2.42 -9.75
C GLN A 16 0.05 1.43 -8.99
N ASP A 17 -0.99 0.92 -9.64
CA ASP A 17 -1.86 -0.11 -9.07
C ASP A 17 -1.10 -1.42 -8.81
N ALA A 18 -0.20 -1.83 -9.71
CA ALA A 18 0.63 -3.02 -9.52
C ALA A 18 1.54 -2.89 -8.28
N VAL A 19 2.18 -1.72 -8.10
CA VAL A 19 3.02 -1.44 -6.93
C VAL A 19 2.20 -1.47 -5.65
N ILE A 20 1.01 -0.83 -5.62
CA ILE A 20 0.13 -0.85 -4.44
C ILE A 20 -0.36 -2.27 -4.15
N CYS A 21 -0.71 -3.04 -5.19
CA CYS A 21 -1.14 -4.43 -5.03
C CYS A 21 -0.04 -5.31 -4.42
N ALA A 22 1.21 -5.11 -4.83
CA ALA A 22 2.36 -5.78 -4.24
C ALA A 22 2.58 -5.36 -2.78
N LEU A 23 2.45 -4.06 -2.46
CA LEU A 23 2.55 -3.54 -1.09
C LEU A 23 1.49 -4.13 -0.17
N ILE A 24 0.24 -4.24 -0.63
CA ILE A 24 -0.83 -4.92 0.13
C ILE A 24 -0.46 -6.39 0.38
N GLY A 25 0.10 -7.08 -0.61
CA GLY A 25 0.61 -8.44 -0.45
C GLY A 25 1.73 -8.55 0.59
N LEU A 26 2.67 -7.59 0.61
CA LEU A 26 3.72 -7.50 1.62
C LEU A 26 3.13 -7.23 3.01
N ALA A 27 2.20 -6.29 3.14
CA ALA A 27 1.55 -5.95 4.40
C ALA A 27 0.79 -7.14 5.00
N ARG A 28 0.09 -7.91 4.16
CA ARG A 28 -0.56 -9.17 4.56
C ARG A 28 0.43 -10.24 5.02
N ALA A 29 1.57 -10.35 4.34
CA ALA A 29 2.62 -11.29 4.73
C ALA A 29 3.27 -10.90 6.08
N ALA A 30 3.33 -9.60 6.39
CA ALA A 30 3.87 -9.01 7.62
C ALA A 30 2.84 -8.86 8.75
N GLU A 31 1.58 -9.21 8.51
CA GLU A 31 0.50 -9.10 9.50
C GLU A 31 0.89 -9.84 10.79
N ALA A 32 0.79 -9.13 11.92
CA ALA A 32 1.15 -9.62 13.26
C ALA A 32 2.60 -10.15 13.41
N LYS A 33 3.51 -9.74 12.53
CA LYS A 33 4.95 -10.03 12.62
C LYS A 33 5.76 -8.77 12.89
N GLU A 34 6.99 -8.97 13.36
CA GLU A 34 8.01 -7.92 13.37
C GLU A 34 8.36 -7.52 11.93
N ILE A 35 8.54 -6.22 11.70
CA ILE A 35 8.90 -5.68 10.40
C ILE A 35 10.42 -5.80 10.25
N PRO A 36 10.95 -6.56 9.28
CA PRO A 36 12.38 -6.71 9.09
C PRO A 36 13.04 -5.39 8.70
N ALA A 37 14.29 -5.21 9.12
CA ALA A 37 15.14 -4.11 8.67
C ALA A 37 15.19 -4.03 7.13
N GLY A 38 15.16 -2.81 6.59
CA GLY A 38 15.14 -2.59 5.14
C GLY A 38 13.74 -2.65 4.50
N THR A 39 12.70 -3.00 5.26
CA THR A 39 11.30 -2.91 4.77
C THR A 39 10.86 -1.45 4.63
N ALA A 40 11.20 -0.58 5.59
CA ALA A 40 10.80 0.83 5.58
C ALA A 40 11.26 1.56 4.29
N PRO A 41 12.53 1.46 3.84
CA PRO A 41 12.93 2.04 2.56
C PRO A 41 12.07 1.61 1.37
N VAL A 42 11.75 0.31 1.26
CA VAL A 42 10.94 -0.21 0.15
C VAL A 42 9.51 0.30 0.25
N LEU A 43 8.92 0.29 1.45
CA LEU A 43 7.57 0.77 1.71
C LEU A 43 7.40 2.25 1.33
N PHE A 44 8.26 3.12 1.85
CA PHE A 44 8.13 4.57 1.66
C PHE A 44 8.51 5.00 0.23
N ALA A 45 9.54 4.41 -0.38
CA ALA A 45 9.88 4.70 -1.78
C ALA A 45 8.75 4.30 -2.74
N ALA A 46 8.14 3.13 -2.52
CA ALA A 46 7.02 2.65 -3.32
C ALA A 46 5.78 3.55 -3.13
N LEU A 47 5.38 3.85 -1.89
CA LEU A 47 4.23 4.71 -1.62
C LEU A 47 4.41 6.14 -2.15
N ALA A 48 5.61 6.71 -2.05
CA ALA A 48 5.91 8.04 -2.59
C ALA A 48 5.81 8.09 -4.13
N SER A 49 6.05 6.96 -4.81
CA SER A 49 6.05 6.84 -6.28
C SER A 49 4.66 6.62 -6.90
N VAL A 50 3.65 6.30 -6.09
CA VAL A 50 2.29 5.94 -6.56
C VAL A 50 1.23 7.01 -6.28
N ALA A 51 1.65 8.25 -6.05
CA ALA A 51 0.73 9.37 -5.85
C ALA A 51 -0.22 9.56 -7.06
N PRO A 52 -1.53 9.76 -6.83
CA PRO A 52 -2.50 10.00 -7.91
C PRO A 52 -2.12 11.20 -8.80
N GLY A 53 -2.33 11.09 -10.11
CA GLY A 53 -1.96 12.12 -11.10
C GLY A 53 -0.46 12.23 -11.39
N GLY A 54 0.38 11.47 -10.70
CA GLY A 54 1.79 11.29 -11.04
C GLY A 54 1.99 10.39 -12.27
N SER A 55 3.23 10.31 -12.73
CA SER A 55 3.64 9.31 -13.74
C SER A 55 4.69 8.39 -13.15
N LEU A 56 4.56 7.10 -13.43
CA LEU A 56 5.51 6.07 -13.03
C LEU A 56 5.80 5.21 -14.26
N SER A 57 7.08 5.09 -14.65
CA SER A 57 7.44 4.25 -15.80
C SER A 57 7.25 2.78 -15.46
N SER A 58 6.94 1.97 -16.48
CA SER A 58 6.79 0.52 -16.28
C SER A 58 8.07 -0.14 -15.76
N SER A 59 9.26 0.36 -16.14
CA SER A 59 10.53 -0.14 -15.59
C SER A 59 10.66 0.14 -14.09
N ALA A 60 10.40 1.37 -13.65
CA ALA A 60 10.48 1.75 -12.24
C ALA A 60 9.43 1.00 -11.41
N ALA A 61 8.23 0.80 -11.95
CA ALA A 61 7.20 0.01 -11.30
C ALA A 61 7.62 -1.46 -11.12
N ASN A 62 8.19 -2.07 -12.15
CA ASN A 62 8.70 -3.44 -12.07
C ASN A 62 9.82 -3.57 -11.03
N ASP A 63 10.76 -2.61 -10.99
CA ASP A 63 11.86 -2.59 -10.02
C ASP A 63 11.34 -2.47 -8.58
N LEU A 64 10.30 -1.65 -8.36
CA LEU A 64 9.65 -1.53 -7.05
C LEU A 64 8.91 -2.82 -6.67
N VAL A 65 8.15 -3.40 -7.59
CA VAL A 65 7.44 -4.67 -7.35
C VAL A 65 8.43 -5.79 -7.00
N GLU A 66 9.56 -5.89 -7.70
CA GLU A 66 10.58 -6.88 -7.40
C GLU A 66 11.18 -6.67 -5.99
N GLN A 67 11.49 -5.43 -5.61
CA GLN A 67 11.98 -5.11 -4.28
C GLN A 67 10.96 -5.46 -3.19
N ILE A 68 9.68 -5.17 -3.42
CA ILE A 68 8.58 -5.55 -2.52
C ILE A 68 8.49 -7.06 -2.38
N HIS A 69 8.59 -7.81 -3.48
CA HIS A 69 8.56 -9.28 -3.45
C HIS A 69 9.76 -9.89 -2.74
N ARG A 70 10.95 -9.30 -2.87
CA ARG A 70 12.14 -9.68 -2.10
C ARG A 70 11.91 -9.48 -0.60
N GLN A 71 11.40 -8.32 -0.18
CA GLN A 71 11.06 -8.06 1.22
C GLN A 71 9.98 -9.02 1.74
N LYS A 72 8.96 -9.29 0.94
CA LYS A 72 7.89 -10.25 1.27
C LYS A 72 8.44 -11.66 1.53
N SER A 73 9.46 -12.06 0.76
CA SER A 73 10.14 -13.34 0.93
C SER A 73 11.00 -13.40 2.20
N ILE A 74 11.55 -12.26 2.65
CA ILE A 74 12.27 -12.14 3.93
C ILE A 74 11.29 -12.21 5.11
N VAL A 75 10.15 -11.53 5.00
CA VAL A 75 9.09 -11.50 6.02
C VAL A 75 8.40 -12.86 6.19
N SER A 76 8.30 -13.64 5.12
CA SER A 76 7.56 -14.90 5.11
C SER A 76 8.27 -15.99 4.29
N PRO A 77 9.48 -16.41 4.70
CA PRO A 77 10.30 -17.34 3.92
C PRO A 77 9.63 -18.70 3.77
N ASP A 78 9.01 -19.21 4.84
CA ASP A 78 8.32 -20.51 4.83
C ASP A 78 7.10 -20.52 3.90
N CYS A 79 6.48 -19.36 3.66
CA CYS A 79 5.36 -19.25 2.73
C CYS A 79 5.78 -19.37 1.26
N ALA A 80 7.05 -19.09 0.92
CA ALA A 80 7.54 -19.23 -0.45
C ALA A 80 7.62 -20.71 -0.87
N ALA A 81 7.87 -21.61 0.09
CA ALA A 81 7.91 -23.06 -0.12
C ALA A 81 6.59 -23.76 0.25
N CYS A 82 5.61 -23.03 0.80
CA CYS A 82 4.36 -23.60 1.27
C CYS A 82 3.46 -23.99 0.08
N PRO A 83 3.03 -25.27 -0.04
CA PRO A 83 2.14 -25.70 -1.13
C PRO A 83 0.69 -25.26 -0.93
N SER A 84 0.35 -24.63 0.20
CA SER A 84 -1.03 -24.29 0.55
C SER A 84 -1.52 -23.06 -0.23
N PRO A 85 -2.66 -23.15 -0.95
CA PRO A 85 -3.23 -22.01 -1.69
C PRO A 85 -3.98 -21.05 -0.75
N CYS A 86 -3.31 -20.56 0.30
CA CYS A 86 -3.91 -19.72 1.34
C CYS A 86 -3.93 -18.22 0.98
N GLY A 87 -3.22 -17.81 -0.08
CA GLY A 87 -3.19 -16.43 -0.56
C GLY A 87 -2.54 -15.41 0.39
N ARG A 88 -1.93 -15.83 1.51
CA ARG A 88 -1.31 -14.91 2.51
C ARG A 88 -0.17 -14.06 1.96
N THR A 89 0.50 -14.54 0.92
CA THR A 89 1.61 -13.84 0.24
C THR A 89 1.27 -13.44 -1.19
N ALA A 90 0.03 -13.67 -1.64
CA ALA A 90 -0.41 -13.24 -2.95
C ALA A 90 -0.56 -11.72 -2.99
N ASP A 91 -0.17 -11.12 -4.11
CA ASP A 91 -0.45 -9.71 -4.34
C ASP A 91 -1.95 -9.49 -4.41
N PHE A 92 -2.38 -8.27 -4.05
CA PHE A 92 -3.76 -7.88 -4.21
C PHE A 92 -4.12 -7.79 -5.70
N LEU A 93 -5.40 -7.94 -6.05
CA LEU A 93 -5.80 -7.88 -7.45
C LEU A 93 -6.19 -6.45 -7.82
N PRO A 94 -5.69 -5.88 -8.94
CA PRO A 94 -6.07 -4.53 -9.37
C PRO A 94 -7.57 -4.34 -9.56
N LYS A 95 -8.30 -5.40 -9.94
CA LYS A 95 -9.77 -5.38 -10.02
C LYS A 95 -10.45 -5.18 -8.66
N ASP A 96 -9.88 -5.72 -7.59
CA ASP A 96 -10.46 -5.64 -6.24
C ASP A 96 -10.10 -4.29 -5.62
N LEU A 97 -8.88 -3.80 -5.90
CA LEU A 97 -8.41 -2.45 -5.56
C LEU A 97 -9.34 -1.38 -6.10
N ASN A 98 -9.73 -1.52 -7.37
CA ASN A 98 -10.58 -0.57 -8.09
C ASN A 98 -12.07 -0.94 -8.12
N CYS A 99 -12.50 -1.92 -7.32
CA CYS A 99 -13.91 -2.30 -7.23
C CYS A 99 -14.73 -1.21 -6.53
N THR A 100 -15.77 -0.72 -7.21
CA THR A 100 -16.71 0.29 -6.68
C THR A 100 -17.92 -0.32 -5.96
N ASP A 101 -18.27 -1.56 -6.29
CA ASP A 101 -19.52 -2.19 -5.85
C ASP A 101 -19.54 -2.53 -4.36
N ASN A 102 -18.38 -2.59 -3.72
CA ASN A 102 -18.24 -2.84 -2.28
C ASN A 102 -18.41 -1.59 -1.41
N GLY A 103 -18.56 -0.39 -2.00
CA GLY A 103 -18.67 0.87 -1.25
C GLY A 103 -17.39 1.33 -0.54
N LEU A 104 -16.26 0.65 -0.76
CA LEU A 104 -14.97 0.94 -0.12
C LEU A 104 -14.05 1.77 -1.00
N PHE A 105 -14.37 1.92 -2.29
CA PHE A 105 -13.49 2.53 -3.28
C PHE A 105 -13.01 3.93 -2.86
N GLU A 106 -13.93 4.79 -2.39
CA GLU A 106 -13.61 6.18 -2.07
C GLU A 106 -12.66 6.27 -0.87
N ASP A 107 -13.01 5.65 0.26
CA ASP A 107 -12.18 5.68 1.46
C ASP A 107 -10.84 4.95 1.28
N ARG A 108 -10.83 3.83 0.55
CA ARG A 108 -9.58 3.12 0.22
C ARG A 108 -8.65 4.01 -0.61
N ASN A 109 -9.17 4.66 -1.65
CA ASN A 109 -8.36 5.54 -2.49
C ASN A 109 -7.92 6.80 -1.75
N ARG A 110 -8.77 7.33 -0.87
CA ARG A 110 -8.39 8.44 0.02
C ARG A 110 -7.24 8.03 0.94
N LEU A 111 -7.32 6.88 1.62
CA LEU A 111 -6.26 6.38 2.48
C LEU A 111 -4.95 6.21 1.72
N LEU A 112 -4.99 5.58 0.54
CA LEU A 112 -3.80 5.38 -0.29
C LEU A 112 -3.19 6.71 -0.76
N ALA A 113 -4.01 7.70 -1.10
CA ALA A 113 -3.55 9.03 -1.48
C ALA A 113 -2.88 9.77 -0.32
N GLU A 114 -3.46 9.72 0.89
CA GLU A 114 -2.87 10.29 2.10
C GLU A 114 -1.52 9.62 2.41
N LEU A 115 -1.46 8.28 2.38
CA LEU A 115 -0.21 7.52 2.54
C LEU A 115 0.87 7.94 1.53
N SER A 116 0.53 8.02 0.24
CA SER A 116 1.46 8.45 -0.79
C SER A 116 1.99 9.86 -0.57
N GLN A 117 1.18 10.75 0.00
CA GLN A 117 1.60 12.12 0.29
C GLN A 117 2.53 12.17 1.49
N HIS A 118 2.21 11.51 2.61
CA HIS A 118 3.08 11.45 3.78
C HIS A 118 4.38 10.68 3.49
N ALA A 119 4.32 9.62 2.68
CA ALA A 119 5.48 8.81 2.33
C ALA A 119 6.60 9.62 1.66
N LYS A 120 6.30 10.75 1.00
CA LYS A 120 7.32 11.61 0.40
C LYS A 120 8.22 12.27 1.44
N GLU A 121 7.66 12.68 2.57
CA GLU A 121 8.44 13.28 3.66
C GLU A 121 9.17 12.19 4.45
N GLU A 122 8.49 11.07 4.73
CA GLU A 122 9.11 9.92 5.40
C GLU A 122 10.25 9.33 4.58
N TRP A 123 10.13 9.28 3.25
CA TRP A 123 11.22 8.87 2.39
C TRP A 123 12.48 9.74 2.53
N LYS A 124 12.32 11.06 2.72
CA LYS A 124 13.47 11.95 3.00
C LYS A 124 14.10 11.63 4.34
N ARG A 125 13.31 11.30 5.37
CA ARG A 125 13.82 10.88 6.69
C ARG A 125 14.59 9.56 6.60
N ILE A 126 14.06 8.59 5.86
CA ILE A 126 14.76 7.32 5.59
C ILE A 126 16.12 7.57 4.93
N LEU A 127 16.18 8.43 3.91
CA LEU A 127 17.44 8.80 3.25
C LEU A 127 18.42 9.54 4.17
N ALA A 128 17.92 10.15 5.24
CA ALA A 128 18.71 10.80 6.28
C ALA A 128 19.01 9.87 7.48
N GLU A 129 18.72 8.56 7.38
CA GLU A 129 18.88 7.56 8.44
C GLU A 129 18.07 7.88 9.71
N GLN A 130 16.93 8.56 9.55
CA GLN A 130 16.00 8.96 10.61
C GLN A 130 14.69 8.15 10.53
N GLU A 131 14.82 6.83 10.39
CA GLU A 131 13.65 5.93 10.40
C GLU A 131 12.95 5.97 11.76
N ASP A 132 11.62 6.05 11.72
CA ASP A 132 10.75 5.82 12.86
C ASP A 132 9.99 4.49 12.69
N PRO A 133 10.26 3.48 13.55
CA PRO A 133 9.55 2.20 13.50
C PRO A 133 8.04 2.30 13.75
N GLU A 134 7.57 3.28 14.54
CA GLU A 134 6.14 3.47 14.82
C GLU A 134 5.41 3.99 13.58
N ILE A 135 6.03 4.94 12.85
CA ILE A 135 5.51 5.42 11.56
C ILE A 135 5.52 4.29 10.54
N THR A 136 6.61 3.52 10.46
CA THR A 136 6.71 2.36 9.56
C THR A 136 5.59 1.35 9.84
N ARG A 137 5.32 1.06 11.11
CA ARG A 137 4.25 0.15 11.51
C ARG A 137 2.88 0.69 11.12
N LEU A 138 2.62 1.98 11.40
CA LEU A 138 1.37 2.64 11.02
C LEU A 138 1.12 2.53 9.51
N PHE A 139 2.12 2.81 8.68
CA PHE A 139 1.97 2.74 7.23
C PHE A 139 1.71 1.31 6.75
N MET A 140 2.40 0.31 7.32
CA MET A 140 2.13 -1.09 7.03
C MET A 140 0.69 -1.48 7.40
N ASP A 141 0.19 -1.04 8.56
CA ASP A 141 -1.18 -1.34 8.99
C ASP A 141 -2.22 -0.62 8.10
N CYS A 142 -1.95 0.61 7.65
CA CYS A 142 -2.82 1.31 6.69
C CYS A 142 -2.86 0.60 5.33
N VAL A 143 -1.71 0.19 4.80
CA VAL A 143 -1.62 -0.57 3.54
C VAL A 143 -2.33 -1.92 3.68
N PHE A 144 -2.15 -2.62 4.80
CA PHE A 144 -2.91 -3.83 5.11
C PHE A 144 -4.41 -3.56 5.04
N MET A 145 -4.87 -2.49 5.68
CA MET A 145 -6.29 -2.18 5.71
C MET A 145 -6.88 -1.81 4.35
N ALA A 146 -6.12 -1.17 3.47
CA ALA A 146 -6.55 -0.93 2.10
C ALA A 146 -6.97 -2.22 1.37
N GLY A 147 -6.33 -3.35 1.68
CA GLY A 147 -6.66 -4.67 1.11
C GLY A 147 -7.56 -5.57 1.94
N TYR A 148 -7.77 -5.27 3.23
CA TYR A 148 -8.50 -6.13 4.17
C TYR A 148 -9.87 -5.59 4.60
N ALA A 149 -10.10 -4.29 4.46
CA ALA A 149 -11.36 -3.68 4.89
C ALA A 149 -12.56 -4.31 4.17
N TYR A 150 -13.62 -4.60 4.92
CA TYR A 150 -14.91 -5.07 4.41
C TYR A 150 -16.05 -4.08 4.69
N GLU A 151 -15.80 -3.04 5.49
CA GLU A 151 -16.70 -1.92 5.78
C GLU A 151 -15.88 -0.63 5.95
N LYS A 152 -16.50 0.52 5.67
CA LYS A 152 -15.79 1.83 5.61
C LYS A 152 -15.32 2.30 6.99
N GLU A 153 -16.03 1.90 8.05
CA GLU A 153 -15.77 2.29 9.43
C GLU A 153 -14.38 1.84 9.89
N LEU A 154 -13.83 0.78 9.27
CA LEU A 154 -12.49 0.28 9.57
C LEU A 154 -11.37 1.25 9.15
N PHE A 155 -11.64 2.21 8.25
CA PHE A 155 -10.64 3.21 7.85
C PHE A 155 -10.54 4.38 8.84
N ALA A 156 -11.61 4.67 9.59
CA ALA A 156 -11.68 5.81 10.51
C ALA A 156 -10.47 5.94 11.46
N PRO A 157 -10.05 4.89 12.20
CA PRO A 157 -8.92 5.02 13.13
C PRO A 157 -7.58 5.31 12.43
N TYR A 158 -7.45 4.97 11.15
CA TYR A 158 -6.23 5.22 10.39
C TYR A 158 -6.17 6.66 9.89
N PHE A 159 -7.30 7.24 9.49
CA PHE A 159 -7.38 8.66 9.17
C PHE A 159 -7.04 9.53 10.39
N GLU A 160 -7.52 9.17 11.58
CA GLU A 160 -7.18 9.88 12.82
C GLU A 160 -5.67 9.82 13.13
N LYS A 161 -5.07 8.63 13.01
CA LYS A 161 -3.63 8.44 13.23
C LYS A 161 -2.77 9.19 12.20
N LEU A 162 -3.16 9.18 10.92
CA LEU A 162 -2.44 9.92 9.88
C LEU A 162 -2.57 11.43 10.04
N ALA A 163 -3.74 11.93 10.48
CA ALA A 163 -3.92 13.34 10.78
C ALA A 163 -2.96 13.81 11.89
N ALA A 164 -2.79 13.00 12.94
CA ALA A 164 -1.89 13.30 14.06
C ALA A 164 -0.39 13.33 13.69
N LEU A 165 0.02 12.81 12.52
CA LEU A 165 1.40 12.95 12.04
C LEU A 165 1.74 14.37 11.54
N ASN A 166 0.72 15.20 11.30
CA ASN A 166 0.90 16.56 10.77
C ASN A 166 0.86 17.65 11.85
N ASP A 167 0.56 17.28 13.10
CA ASP A 167 0.54 18.16 14.28
C ASP A 167 1.93 18.24 14.93
#